data_AF-A0A176ECX0-F1
#
_entry.id   AF-A0A176ECX0-F1
#
_cell.length_a   1.000
_cell.length_b   1.000
_cell.length_c   1.000
_cell.angle_alpha   90.00
_cell.angle_beta   90.00
_cell.angle_gamma   90.00
#
_symmetry.space_group_name_H-M   'P 1'
#
loop_
_entity.id
_entity.type
_entity.pdbx_description
1 polymer ?
#
loop_
_entity_poly.entity_id
_entity_poly.type
_entity_poly.pdbx_seq_one_letter_code
_entity_poly.pdbx_strand_id
1 'polypeptide(L)'
;MAVTRTFSIIKPDATRRNLTGAVTKMLEEAGLRVVASKRIQMTREQAEGFYAVHKERPFFGELVDFMISGPVVVQVLEGEDAVKRNRDVMGATNPADADEGTIRKTYAESIEANSVHGSDSDENAKIEIDFFFNEDEIVG
;
A
#
# COMPACT_ATOMS: atom_id res chain seq x y z
N MET A 1 0.20 -13.54 -18.44
CA MET A 1 -1.07 -12.77 -18.35
C MET A 1 -0.80 -11.35 -18.81
N ALA A 2 -1.76 -10.41 -18.71
CA ALA A 2 -1.47 -9.02 -19.03
C ALA A 2 -0.56 -8.42 -17.94
N VAL A 3 0.48 -7.68 -18.36
CA VAL A 3 1.29 -6.89 -17.42
C VAL A 3 0.47 -5.65 -17.03
N THR A 4 0.20 -5.50 -15.73
CA THR A 4 -0.54 -4.36 -15.19
C THR A 4 0.25 -3.69 -14.07
N ARG A 5 -0.24 -2.53 -13.61
CA ARG A 5 0.34 -1.78 -12.49
C ARG A 5 -0.65 -1.66 -11.35
N THR A 6 -0.16 -1.65 -10.13
CA THR A 6 -0.94 -1.40 -8.91
C THR A 6 -0.24 -0.41 -8.01
N PHE A 7 -1.00 0.31 -7.20
CA PHE A 7 -0.46 1.18 -6.17
C PHE A 7 -0.27 0.42 -4.86
N SER A 8 0.78 0.77 -4.11
CA SER A 8 1.07 0.23 -2.79
C SER A 8 1.54 1.34 -1.83
N ILE A 9 1.14 1.23 -0.56
CA ILE A 9 1.70 2.04 0.52
C ILE A 9 2.27 1.13 1.59
N ILE A 10 3.50 1.38 2.02
CA ILE A 10 4.07 0.89 3.28
C ILE A 10 3.76 1.93 4.36
N LYS A 11 2.88 1.57 5.29
CA LYS A 11 2.23 2.47 6.26
C LYS A 11 3.16 2.89 7.41
N PRO A 12 2.77 3.89 8.24
CA PRO A 12 3.65 4.45 9.28
C PRO A 12 4.10 3.46 10.35
N ASP A 13 3.30 2.42 10.66
CA ASP A 13 3.68 1.35 11.57
C ASP A 13 4.86 0.52 11.03
N ALA A 14 4.87 0.24 9.73
CA ALA A 14 5.96 -0.49 9.10
C ALA A 14 7.22 0.37 8.93
N THR A 15 7.06 1.65 8.55
CA THR A 15 8.22 2.55 8.36
C THR A 15 8.90 2.91 9.67
N ARG A 16 8.15 3.15 10.76
CA ARG A 16 8.72 3.44 12.10
C ARG A 16 9.47 2.23 12.68
N ARG A 17 9.11 1.01 12.23
CA ARG A 17 9.74 -0.25 12.61
C ARG A 17 10.87 -0.69 11.66
N ASN A 18 11.27 0.15 10.72
CA ASN A 18 12.31 -0.13 9.72
C ASN A 18 12.02 -1.36 8.84
N LEU A 19 10.75 -1.63 8.53
CA LEU A 19 10.33 -2.80 7.76
C LEU A 19 10.24 -2.55 6.24
N THR A 20 10.56 -1.35 5.75
CA THR A 20 10.45 -0.99 4.33
C THR A 20 11.12 -2.01 3.41
N GLY A 21 12.40 -2.32 3.65
CA GLY A 21 13.13 -3.29 2.80
C GLY A 21 12.57 -4.71 2.90
N ALA A 22 12.10 -5.11 4.09
CA ALA A 22 11.53 -6.45 4.30
C ALA A 22 10.19 -6.62 3.56
N VAL A 23 9.33 -5.60 3.60
CA VAL A 23 8.07 -5.57 2.86
C VAL A 23 8.32 -5.53 1.36
N THR A 24 9.21 -4.66 0.88
CA THR A 24 9.55 -4.59 -0.55
C THR A 24 10.11 -5.92 -1.05
N LYS A 25 10.98 -6.58 -0.28
CA LYS A 25 11.49 -7.91 -0.62
C LYS A 25 10.36 -8.94 -0.84
N MET A 26 9.34 -8.97 0.02
CA MET A 26 8.21 -9.89 -0.15
C MET A 26 7.41 -9.62 -1.43
N LEU A 27 7.25 -8.34 -1.79
CA LEU A 27 6.59 -7.95 -3.05
C LEU A 27 7.43 -8.40 -4.26
N GLU A 28 8.75 -8.19 -4.21
CA GLU A 28 9.69 -8.62 -5.25
C GLU A 28 9.76 -10.14 -5.42
N GLU A 29 9.81 -10.89 -4.31
CA GLU A 29 9.79 -12.36 -4.32
C GLU A 29 8.47 -12.92 -4.85
N ALA A 30 7.38 -12.15 -4.75
CA ALA A 30 6.12 -12.49 -5.39
C ALA A 30 6.11 -12.24 -6.91
N GLY A 31 7.17 -11.68 -7.48
CA GLY A 31 7.27 -11.39 -8.91
C GLY A 31 6.72 -10.02 -9.31
N LEU A 32 6.54 -9.11 -8.35
CA LEU A 32 6.23 -7.71 -8.63
C LEU A 32 7.52 -6.90 -8.74
N ARG A 33 7.59 -5.96 -9.68
CA ARG A 33 8.70 -5.02 -9.84
C ARG A 33 8.30 -3.64 -9.33
N VAL A 34 9.16 -3.01 -8.54
CA VAL A 34 8.98 -1.61 -8.15
C VAL A 34 9.43 -0.72 -9.32
N VAL A 35 8.48 0.00 -9.95
CA VAL A 35 8.74 0.91 -11.10
C VAL A 35 8.64 2.39 -10.73
N ALA A 36 8.19 2.70 -9.52
CA ALA A 36 8.33 4.01 -8.89
C ALA A 36 8.25 3.86 -7.37
N SER A 37 8.98 4.66 -6.60
CA SER A 37 8.94 4.62 -5.14
C SER A 37 9.44 5.92 -4.53
N LYS A 38 8.70 6.50 -3.58
CA LYS A 38 9.15 7.65 -2.79
C LYS A 38 8.66 7.59 -1.36
N ARG A 39 9.52 8.03 -0.43
CA ARG A 39 9.18 8.22 0.98
C ARG A 39 8.60 9.61 1.16
N ILE A 40 7.41 9.70 1.74
CA ILE A 40 6.70 10.97 1.94
C ILE A 40 6.15 11.06 3.36
N GLN A 41 5.96 12.28 3.84
CA GLN A 41 5.11 12.55 4.99
C GLN A 41 3.77 13.05 4.44
N MET A 42 2.70 12.27 4.60
CA MET A 42 1.39 12.67 4.09
C MET A 42 0.87 13.88 4.87
N THR A 43 0.32 14.87 4.16
CA THR A 43 -0.51 15.90 4.78
C THR A 43 -1.88 15.34 5.11
N ARG A 44 -2.62 16.00 6.01
CA ARG A 44 -4.02 15.65 6.29
C ARG A 44 -4.87 15.68 5.02
N GLU A 45 -4.72 16.72 4.20
CA GLU A 45 -5.44 16.86 2.93
C GLU A 45 -5.15 15.70 1.96
N GLN A 46 -3.89 15.26 1.85
CA GLN A 46 -3.54 14.11 1.04
C GLN A 46 -4.19 12.82 1.56
N ALA A 47 -4.15 12.58 2.87
CA ALA A 47 -4.75 11.40 3.47
C ALA A 47 -6.28 11.39 3.33
N GLU A 48 -6.94 12.53 3.56
CA GLU A 48 -8.38 12.68 3.39
C GLU A 48 -8.82 12.54 1.93
N GLY A 49 -8.05 13.11 0.99
CA GLY A 49 -8.29 12.99 -0.44
C GLY A 49 -8.13 11.56 -0.94
N PHE A 50 -7.06 10.87 -0.52
CA PHE A 50 -6.79 9.49 -0.90
C PHE A 50 -7.85 8.52 -0.36
N TYR A 51 -8.26 8.68 0.90
CA TYR A 51 -9.27 7.82 1.53
C TYR A 51 -10.70 8.36 1.44
N ALA A 52 -10.99 9.27 0.51
CA ALA A 52 -12.29 9.93 0.41
C ALA A 52 -13.48 8.95 0.27
N VAL A 53 -13.26 7.79 -0.35
CA VAL A 53 -14.26 6.70 -0.45
C VAL A 53 -14.73 6.18 0.91
N HIS A 54 -13.95 6.40 1.97
CA HIS A 54 -14.27 6.02 3.34
C HIS A 54 -14.77 7.19 4.19
N LYS A 55 -14.99 8.39 3.64
CA LYS A 55 -15.31 9.59 4.42
C LYS A 55 -16.52 9.46 5.34
N GLU A 56 -17.52 8.67 4.96
CA GLU A 56 -18.73 8.42 5.78
C GLU A 56 -18.56 7.27 6.79
N ARG A 57 -17.41 6.58 6.77
CA ARG A 57 -17.13 5.46 7.68
C ARG A 57 -16.70 6.01 9.04
N PRO A 58 -17.13 5.38 10.15
CA PRO A 58 -16.81 5.87 11.50
C PRO A 58 -15.30 5.88 11.80
N PHE A 59 -14.52 5.02 11.14
CA PHE A 59 -13.07 4.91 11.31
C PHE A 59 -12.26 5.91 10.45
N PHE A 60 -12.90 6.76 9.62
CA PHE A 60 -12.20 7.62 8.68
C PHE A 60 -11.22 8.58 9.36
N GLY A 61 -11.65 9.21 10.46
CA GLY A 61 -10.79 10.13 11.22
C GLY A 61 -9.54 9.44 11.75
N GLU A 62 -9.71 8.26 12.35
CA GLU A 62 -8.61 7.45 12.89
C GLU A 62 -7.66 6.96 11.78
N LEU A 63 -8.21 6.57 10.62
CA LEU A 63 -7.41 6.20 9.46
C LEU A 63 -6.55 7.37 8.96
N VAL A 64 -7.12 8.57 8.85
CA VAL A 64 -6.39 9.77 8.45
C VAL A 64 -5.31 10.10 9.46
N ASP A 65 -5.65 10.13 10.75
CA ASP A 65 -4.71 10.43 11.84
C ASP A 65 -3.55 9.43 11.89
N PHE A 66 -3.84 8.14 11.66
CA PHE A 66 -2.83 7.11 11.57
C PHE A 66 -1.89 7.32 10.39
N MET A 67 -2.42 7.60 9.20
CA MET A 67 -1.63 7.74 7.98
C MET A 67 -0.73 8.98 7.97
N ILE A 68 -1.08 10.02 8.74
CA ILE A 68 -0.25 11.21 8.93
C ILE A 68 0.65 11.14 10.18
N SER A 69 0.56 10.09 10.98
CA SER A 69 1.34 9.95 12.23
C SER A 69 2.86 9.80 12.01
N GLY A 70 3.26 9.47 10.78
CA GLY A 70 4.66 9.33 10.38
C GLY A 70 4.81 9.15 8.87
N PRO A 71 6.04 8.99 8.38
CA PRO A 71 6.29 8.87 6.95
C PRO A 71 5.80 7.53 6.42
N VAL A 72 5.33 7.53 5.18
CA VAL A 72 4.99 6.33 4.41
C VAL A 72 5.95 6.15 3.25
N VAL A 73 5.96 4.97 2.64
CA VAL A 73 6.57 4.76 1.33
C VAL A 73 5.46 4.41 0.35
N VAL A 74 5.25 5.28 -0.63
CA VAL A 74 4.31 5.03 -1.73
C VAL A 74 5.08 4.43 -2.90
N GLN A 75 4.49 3.43 -3.55
CA GLN A 75 5.15 2.66 -4.61
C GLN A 75 4.18 2.32 -5.74
N VAL A 76 4.71 2.26 -6.96
CA VAL A 76 4.04 1.66 -8.11
C VAL A 76 4.69 0.30 -8.37
N LEU A 77 3.87 -0.75 -8.35
CA LEU A 77 4.28 -2.12 -8.59
C LEU A 77 3.79 -2.56 -9.96
N GLU A 78 4.63 -3.25 -10.74
CA GLU A 78 4.31 -3.77 -12.06
C GLU A 78 4.53 -5.29 -12.12
N GLY A 79 3.65 -6.01 -12.79
CA GLY A 79 3.77 -7.46 -12.98
C GLY A 79 2.54 -8.06 -13.65
N GLU A 80 2.54 -9.39 -13.82
CA GLU A 80 1.35 -10.10 -14.26
C GLU A 80 0.26 -10.07 -13.16
N ASP A 81 -0.95 -9.64 -13.53
CA ASP A 81 -2.09 -9.48 -12.61
C ASP A 81 -1.72 -8.72 -11.31
N ALA A 82 -1.03 -7.58 -11.45
CA ALA A 82 -0.32 -6.91 -10.37
C ALA A 82 -1.22 -6.57 -9.16
N VAL A 83 -2.46 -6.09 -9.40
CA VAL A 83 -3.43 -5.81 -8.34
C VAL A 83 -3.72 -7.06 -7.51
N LYS A 84 -4.07 -8.17 -8.17
CA LYS A 84 -4.36 -9.44 -7.50
C LYS A 84 -3.14 -9.95 -6.76
N ARG A 85 -1.98 -9.95 -7.42
CA ARG A 85 -0.73 -10.45 -6.85
C ARG A 85 -0.31 -9.67 -5.61
N ASN A 86 -0.42 -8.35 -5.63
CA ASN A 86 -0.15 -7.49 -4.48
C ASN A 86 -1.10 -7.84 -3.33
N ARG A 87 -2.40 -7.95 -3.58
CA ARG A 87 -3.40 -8.32 -2.56
C ARG A 87 -3.16 -9.69 -1.95
N ASP A 88 -2.79 -10.68 -2.77
CA ASP A 88 -2.47 -12.03 -2.30
C ASP A 88 -1.28 -12.00 -1.32
N VAL A 89 -0.23 -11.23 -1.65
CA VAL A 89 0.98 -11.10 -0.81
C VAL A 89 0.71 -10.26 0.45
N MET A 90 -0.16 -9.26 0.36
CA MET A 90 -0.59 -8.46 1.51
C MET A 90 -1.30 -9.32 2.56
N GLY A 91 -2.18 -10.22 2.13
CA GLY A 91 -3.04 -11.04 2.99
C GLY A 91 -4.29 -10.30 3.49
N ALA A 92 -5.12 -11.00 4.26
CA ALA A 92 -6.38 -10.46 4.80
C ALA A 92 -6.15 -9.21 5.67
N THR A 93 -7.06 -8.24 5.63
CA THR A 93 -6.95 -6.94 6.35
C THR A 93 -6.75 -7.11 7.86
N ASN A 94 -7.44 -8.09 8.45
CA ASN A 94 -7.22 -8.49 9.84
C ASN A 94 -6.09 -9.52 9.88
N PRO A 95 -4.95 -9.25 10.55
CA PRO A 95 -3.83 -10.19 10.58
C PRO A 95 -4.14 -11.52 11.28
N ALA A 96 -5.15 -11.57 12.14
CA ALA A 96 -5.61 -12.83 12.73
C ALA A 96 -6.14 -13.80 11.65
N ASP A 97 -6.74 -13.26 10.58
CA ASP A 97 -7.35 -14.00 9.48
C ASP A 97 -6.41 -14.12 8.27
N ALA A 98 -5.20 -13.56 8.35
CA ALA A 98 -4.22 -13.60 7.27
C ALA A 98 -3.44 -14.93 7.27
N ASP A 99 -3.19 -15.46 6.08
CA ASP A 99 -2.43 -16.70 5.87
C ASP A 99 -0.94 -16.52 6.20
N GLU A 100 -0.31 -17.60 6.63
CA GLU A 100 1.15 -17.66 6.86
C GLU A 100 1.91 -17.29 5.58
N GLY A 101 2.97 -16.50 5.73
CA GLY A 101 3.78 -16.00 4.62
C GLY A 101 3.24 -14.73 3.95
N THR A 102 2.11 -14.17 4.40
CA THR A 102 1.64 -12.85 3.95
C THR A 102 2.28 -11.71 4.76
N ILE A 103 2.33 -10.50 4.17
CA ILE A 103 2.87 -9.30 4.84
C ILE A 103 2.11 -9.03 6.15
N ARG A 104 0.78 -9.09 6.13
CA ARG A 104 -0.03 -8.80 7.32
C ARG A 104 0.13 -9.85 8.40
N LYS A 105 0.22 -11.14 8.05
CA LYS A 105 0.50 -12.17 9.05
C LYS A 105 1.87 -11.99 9.71
N THR A 106 2.86 -11.56 8.93
CA THR A 106 4.25 -11.43 9.38
C THR A 106 4.49 -10.15 10.18
N TYR A 107 3.90 -9.02 9.77
CA TYR A 107 4.31 -7.70 10.24
C TYR A 107 3.22 -6.83 10.86
N ALA A 108 1.93 -7.05 10.57
CA ALA A 108 0.88 -6.19 11.09
C ALA A 108 0.76 -6.29 12.61
N GLU A 109 0.48 -5.15 13.25
CA GLU A 109 0.25 -5.09 14.70
C GLU A 109 -1.23 -5.23 15.04
N SER A 110 -2.11 -4.72 14.18
CA SER A 110 -3.56 -4.73 14.36
C SER A 110 -4.30 -4.56 13.03
N ILE A 111 -5.63 -4.47 13.07
CA ILE A 111 -6.45 -4.19 11.89
C ILE A 111 -6.21 -2.77 11.32
N GLU A 112 -5.93 -1.80 12.18
CA GLU A 112 -5.62 -0.41 11.83
C GLU A 112 -4.16 -0.29 11.36
N ALA A 113 -3.23 -0.80 12.18
CA ALA A 113 -1.79 -0.84 11.92
C ALA A 113 -1.42 -2.13 11.19
N ASN A 114 -1.98 -2.29 9.98
CA ASN A 114 -1.82 -3.49 9.15
C ASN A 114 -0.71 -3.41 8.10
N SER A 115 0.27 -2.53 8.33
CA SER A 115 1.53 -2.38 7.59
C SER A 115 1.46 -1.94 6.14
N VAL A 116 0.42 -2.30 5.38
CA VAL A 116 0.34 -2.05 3.93
C VAL A 116 -1.06 -1.72 3.42
N HIS A 117 -1.10 -0.84 2.41
CA HIS A 117 -2.23 -0.60 1.51
C HIS A 117 -1.89 -1.12 0.10
N GLY A 118 -2.93 -1.50 -0.64
CA GLY A 118 -2.82 -1.81 -2.06
C GLY A 118 -4.18 -1.68 -2.74
N SER A 119 -4.18 -1.29 -4.00
CA SER A 119 -5.40 -1.09 -4.79
C SER A 119 -6.27 -2.36 -4.82
N ASP A 120 -7.58 -2.20 -4.97
CA ASP A 120 -8.55 -3.31 -5.01
C ASP A 120 -9.00 -3.71 -6.43
N SER A 121 -8.67 -2.90 -7.43
CA SER A 121 -9.04 -3.07 -8.83
C SER A 121 -8.05 -2.32 -9.74
N ASP A 122 -8.01 -2.66 -11.03
CA ASP A 122 -7.15 -1.97 -12.01
C ASP A 122 -7.58 -0.50 -12.19
N GLU A 123 -8.88 -0.21 -12.06
CA GLU A 123 -9.41 1.15 -12.17
C GLU A 123 -8.98 2.01 -10.97
N ASN A 124 -9.14 1.50 -9.74
CA ASN A 124 -8.63 2.19 -8.56
C ASN A 124 -7.10 2.27 -8.55
N ALA A 125 -6.40 1.26 -9.06
CA ALA A 125 -4.94 1.33 -9.21
C ALA A 125 -4.52 2.52 -10.05
N LYS A 126 -5.18 2.78 -11.18
CA LYS A 126 -4.89 3.95 -12.00
C LYS A 126 -5.11 5.25 -11.23
N ILE A 127 -6.26 5.40 -10.56
CA ILE A 127 -6.61 6.60 -9.78
C ILE A 127 -5.59 6.84 -8.66
N GLU A 128 -5.22 5.80 -7.93
CA GLU A 128 -4.28 5.86 -6.81
C GLU A 128 -2.84 6.16 -7.27
N ILE A 129 -2.41 5.60 -8.42
CA ILE A 129 -1.11 5.93 -9.03
C ILE A 129 -1.08 7.41 -9.43
N ASP A 130 -2.07 7.86 -10.20
CA ASP A 130 -2.16 9.24 -10.70
C ASP A 130 -2.26 10.27 -9.55
N PHE A 131 -2.76 9.86 -8.37
CA PHE A 131 -2.81 10.71 -7.17
C PHE A 131 -1.40 11.03 -6.60
N PHE A 132 -0.46 10.09 -6.70
CA PHE A 132 0.85 10.22 -6.07
C PHE A 132 2.01 10.37 -7.04
N PHE A 133 1.88 9.96 -8.30
CA PHE A 133 2.95 9.93 -9.27
C PHE A 133 2.53 10.58 -10.58
N ASN A 134 3.40 11.44 -11.11
CA ASN A 134 3.34 11.86 -12.50
C ASN A 134 3.91 10.76 -13.41
N GLU A 135 3.54 10.77 -14.69
CA GLU A 135 3.99 9.75 -15.65
C GLU A 135 5.53 9.65 -15.79
N ASP A 136 6.25 10.77 -15.64
CA ASP A 136 7.70 10.84 -15.71
C ASP A 136 8.41 10.28 -14.47
N GLU A 137 7.69 10.08 -13.37
CA GLU A 137 8.22 9.44 -12.15
C GLU A 137 8.18 7.91 -12.24
N ILE A 138 7.52 7.33 -13.25
CA ILE A 138 7.32 5.88 -13.41
C ILE A 138 8.26 5.36 -14.50
N VAL A 139 9.35 4.71 -14.08
CA VAL A 139 10.44 4.28 -14.95
C VAL A 139 10.77 2.80 -14.73
N GLY A 140 10.73 2.01 -15.81
CA GLY A 140 11.05 0.59 -15.76
C GLY A 140 10.58 -0.17 -16.98
#